data_AF-A0A961EA73-F1
#
_entry.id   AF-A0A961EA73-F1
#
_cell.length_a   1.000
_cell.length_b   1.000
_cell.length_c   1.000
_cell.angle_alpha   90.00
_cell.angle_beta   90.00
_cell.angle_gamma   90.00
#
_symmetry.space_group_name_H-M   'P 1'
#
loop_
_entity.id
_entity.type
_entity.pdbx_description
1 polymer ?
#
loop_
_entity_poly.entity_id
_entity_poly.type
_entity_poly.pdbx_seq_one_letter_code
_entity_poly.pdbx_strand_id
1 'polypeptide(L)'
;MTSDDNAARLAAEARARVLIDRQLGDAGWSVQGKKSMNLFAAQGVAVREVTLKPGHGRADYLLYVDQAVVGVIEAKPEGTPLSGVEWQSSTYADGLPADVRLAALTTDGRLPFVFEASGTETHFTNGYDPEPRARRLFNFPKPATLAAILEVRGEDHPTWRGKVRHLPPLDEKPLRPAQIRAVKGVEASLREQQFDRSLIQMATGAGKTYTAVMLSYRLLKHGGFGRILFLVDRNNLAKQTMAEFELYQTPDDGRKFTELYNVNRIRRGPMPDATSVAISTIQRVFKALRN
;
A
#
# COMPACT_ATOMS: atom_id res chain seq x y z
N MET A 1 -33.47 14.27 -14.25
CA MET A 1 -32.31 13.56 -14.82
C MET A 1 -31.15 13.75 -13.85
N THR A 2 -30.79 12.69 -13.13
CA THR A 2 -29.71 12.71 -12.12
C THR A 2 -28.34 12.64 -12.83
N SER A 3 -27.26 12.96 -12.10
CA SER A 3 -25.88 12.89 -12.60
C SER A 3 -25.49 11.52 -13.18
N ASP A 4 -26.13 10.45 -12.71
CA ASP A 4 -25.86 9.07 -13.13
C ASP A 4 -26.33 8.76 -14.55
N ASP A 5 -27.42 9.38 -15.03
CA ASP A 5 -27.92 9.19 -16.40
C ASP A 5 -26.96 9.78 -17.46
N ASN A 6 -26.19 10.80 -17.10
CA ASN A 6 -25.20 11.41 -18.00
C ASN A 6 -23.91 10.58 -18.10
N ALA A 7 -23.53 9.84 -17.06
CA ALA A 7 -22.33 9.02 -17.07
C ALA A 7 -22.43 7.81 -18.02
N ALA A 8 -23.63 7.25 -18.19
CA ALA A 8 -23.88 6.12 -19.09
C ALA A 8 -23.63 6.44 -20.58
N ARG A 9 -23.65 7.72 -20.97
CA ARG A 9 -23.44 8.19 -22.35
C ARG A 9 -21.97 8.41 -22.74
N LEU A 10 -21.05 8.35 -21.79
CA LEU A 10 -19.61 8.52 -22.04
C LEU A 10 -19.02 7.30 -22.74
N ALA A 11 -17.95 7.49 -23.52
CA ALA A 11 -17.12 6.38 -24.01
C ALA A 11 -16.60 5.54 -22.82
N ALA A 12 -16.38 4.23 -23.03
CA ALA A 12 -16.04 3.31 -21.94
C ALA A 12 -14.81 3.74 -21.12
N GLU A 13 -13.79 4.28 -21.79
CA GLU A 13 -12.59 4.81 -21.14
C GLU A 13 -12.89 6.08 -20.31
N ALA A 14 -13.76 6.96 -20.80
CA ALA A 14 -14.16 8.15 -20.06
C ALA A 14 -14.97 7.80 -18.80
N ARG A 15 -15.75 6.72 -18.81
CA ARG A 15 -16.42 6.20 -17.60
C ARG A 15 -15.42 5.66 -16.58
N ALA A 16 -14.42 4.91 -17.03
CA ALA A 16 -13.34 4.42 -16.16
C ALA A 16 -12.62 5.59 -15.47
N ARG A 17 -12.32 6.66 -16.21
CA ARG A 17 -11.68 7.87 -15.65
C ARG A 17 -12.53 8.58 -14.60
N VAL A 18 -13.86 8.61 -14.72
CA VAL A 18 -14.74 9.15 -13.66
C VAL A 18 -14.59 8.36 -12.35
N LEU A 19 -14.50 7.03 -12.43
CA LEU A 19 -14.29 6.18 -11.26
C LEU A 19 -12.88 6.36 -10.67
N ILE A 20 -11.86 6.45 -11.53
CA ILE A 20 -10.47 6.69 -11.12
C ILE A 20 -10.35 8.05 -10.43
N ASP A 21 -10.93 9.11 -10.99
CA ASP A 21 -10.94 10.46 -10.40
C ASP A 21 -11.53 10.42 -8.98
N ARG A 22 -12.65 9.71 -8.78
CA ARG A 22 -13.27 9.53 -7.47
C ARG A 22 -12.37 8.76 -6.51
N GLN A 23 -11.79 7.63 -6.93
CA GLN A 23 -10.93 6.80 -6.09
C GLN A 23 -9.63 7.54 -5.69
N LEU A 24 -9.07 8.33 -6.59
CA LEU A 24 -7.95 9.22 -6.30
C LEU A 24 -8.35 10.29 -5.28
N GLY A 25 -9.51 10.92 -5.46
CA GLY A 25 -10.07 11.87 -4.48
C GLY A 25 -10.27 11.25 -3.10
N ASP A 26 -10.86 10.04 -3.03
CA ASP A 26 -11.06 9.28 -1.78
C ASP A 26 -9.72 8.92 -1.11
N ALA A 27 -8.66 8.74 -1.90
CA ALA A 27 -7.29 8.54 -1.41
C ALA A 27 -6.55 9.86 -1.06
N GLY A 28 -7.19 11.01 -1.22
CA GLY A 28 -6.65 12.32 -0.85
C GLY A 28 -5.80 13.01 -1.93
N TRP A 29 -5.90 12.56 -3.20
CA TRP A 29 -5.25 13.24 -4.32
C TRP A 29 -6.07 14.43 -4.80
N SER A 30 -5.39 15.52 -5.15
CA SER A 30 -6.00 16.62 -5.89
C SER A 30 -5.99 16.30 -7.39
N VAL A 31 -7.14 15.91 -7.94
CA VAL A 31 -7.27 15.58 -9.37
C VAL A 31 -7.55 16.85 -10.18
N GLN A 32 -6.68 17.16 -11.13
CA GLN A 32 -6.69 18.43 -11.87
C GLN A 32 -6.52 18.20 -13.37
N GLY A 33 -6.91 19.20 -14.18
CA GLY A 33 -6.55 19.24 -15.60
C GLY A 33 -5.29 20.10 -15.83
N LYS A 34 -4.54 19.85 -16.90
CA LYS A 34 -3.30 20.58 -17.21
C LYS A 34 -3.45 22.11 -17.22
N LYS A 35 -4.58 22.64 -17.70
CA LYS A 35 -4.82 24.10 -17.78
C LYS A 35 -5.03 24.79 -16.43
N SER A 36 -5.46 24.05 -15.41
CA SER A 36 -5.76 24.55 -14.07
C SER A 36 -4.76 24.01 -13.04
N MET A 37 -3.57 23.60 -13.50
CA MET A 37 -2.61 22.88 -12.68
C MET A 37 -2.02 23.79 -11.61
N ASN A 38 -2.26 23.44 -10.35
CA ASN A 38 -1.64 24.01 -9.18
C ASN A 38 -1.00 22.88 -8.37
N LEU A 39 0.33 22.74 -8.49
CA LEU A 39 1.11 21.71 -7.81
C LEU A 39 1.20 21.94 -6.28
N PHE A 40 0.79 23.10 -5.78
CA PHE A 40 0.76 23.44 -4.36
C PHE A 40 -0.61 23.18 -3.71
N ALA A 41 -1.60 22.69 -4.47
CA ALA A 41 -2.96 22.50 -3.95
C ALA A 41 -3.07 21.40 -2.88
N ALA A 42 -2.18 20.40 -2.93
CA ALA A 42 -2.10 19.30 -1.98
C ALA A 42 -0.72 18.63 -2.05
N GLN A 43 -0.39 17.76 -1.10
CA GLN A 43 0.82 16.93 -1.16
C GLN A 43 0.85 16.07 -2.44
N GLY A 44 -0.30 15.50 -2.82
CA GLY A 44 -0.44 14.72 -4.04
C GLY A 44 -1.36 15.39 -5.04
N VAL A 45 -0.85 15.59 -6.26
CA VAL A 45 -1.62 16.14 -7.38
C VAL A 45 -1.59 15.15 -8.54
N ALA A 46 -2.77 14.77 -9.04
CA ALA A 46 -2.92 13.91 -10.21
C ALA A 46 -3.40 14.75 -11.40
N VAL A 47 -2.54 14.95 -12.39
CA VAL A 47 -2.82 15.81 -13.55
C VAL A 47 -3.26 14.98 -14.73
N ARG A 48 -4.47 15.23 -15.22
CA ARG A 48 -5.09 14.49 -16.33
C ARG A 48 -4.56 14.91 -17.70
N GLU A 49 -4.54 13.95 -18.61
CA GLU A 49 -4.34 14.11 -20.06
C GLU A 49 -3.06 14.89 -20.43
N VAL A 50 -1.92 14.45 -19.89
CA VAL A 50 -0.65 15.13 -20.11
C VAL A 50 -0.05 14.70 -21.45
N THR A 51 -0.03 15.62 -22.42
CA THR A 51 0.67 15.44 -23.69
C THR A 51 2.18 15.32 -23.48
N LEU A 52 2.77 14.26 -24.00
CA LEU A 52 4.20 13.99 -23.96
C LEU A 52 4.89 14.56 -25.20
N LYS A 53 6.22 14.43 -25.26
CA LYS A 53 6.99 14.79 -26.46
C LYS A 53 6.43 14.09 -27.71
N PRO A 54 6.59 14.69 -28.91
CA PRO A 54 6.19 14.06 -30.15
C PRO A 54 6.71 12.62 -30.27
N GLY A 55 5.84 11.68 -30.64
CA GLY A 55 6.16 10.25 -30.74
C GLY A 55 5.94 9.44 -29.46
N HIS A 56 5.72 10.07 -28.29
CA HIS A 56 5.49 9.38 -27.02
C HIS A 56 4.03 9.33 -26.58
N GLY A 57 3.12 10.02 -27.29
CA GLY A 57 1.69 9.99 -27.02
C GLY A 57 1.26 10.85 -25.83
N ARG A 58 0.38 10.31 -24.98
CA ARG A 58 -0.24 11.01 -23.85
C ARG A 58 -0.30 10.09 -22.64
N ALA A 59 0.01 10.62 -21.47
CA ALA A 59 -0.26 9.95 -20.20
C ALA A 59 -1.67 10.34 -19.70
N ASP A 60 -2.46 9.37 -19.25
CA ASP A 60 -3.80 9.65 -18.73
C ASP A 60 -3.75 10.45 -17.43
N TYR A 61 -2.85 10.08 -16.52
CA TYR A 61 -2.55 10.85 -15.32
C TYR A 61 -1.07 10.89 -15.06
N LEU A 62 -0.53 12.08 -14.80
CA LEU A 62 0.80 12.24 -14.23
C LEU A 62 0.67 12.53 -12.73
N LEU A 63 1.40 11.77 -11.91
CA LEU A 63 1.33 11.85 -10.45
C LEU A 63 2.48 12.69 -9.92
N TYR A 64 2.11 13.72 -9.16
CA TYR A 64 3.02 14.58 -8.45
C TYR A 64 2.90 14.32 -6.95
N VAL A 65 4.03 14.16 -6.28
CA VAL A 65 4.13 14.13 -4.82
C VAL A 65 5.18 15.14 -4.41
N ASP A 66 4.80 16.07 -3.53
CA ASP A 66 5.67 17.17 -3.11
C ASP A 66 6.27 17.93 -4.32
N GLN A 67 5.42 18.18 -5.33
CA GLN A 67 5.72 18.84 -6.61
C GLN A 67 6.66 18.07 -7.56
N ALA A 68 7.23 16.95 -7.14
CA ALA A 68 8.02 16.10 -8.00
C ALA A 68 7.13 15.13 -8.78
N VAL A 69 7.44 14.89 -10.06
CA VAL A 69 6.79 13.84 -10.85
C VAL A 69 7.33 12.49 -10.42
N VAL A 70 6.45 11.61 -9.94
CA VAL A 70 6.86 10.35 -9.31
C VAL A 70 6.18 9.14 -9.94
N GLY A 71 5.19 9.35 -10.77
CA GLY A 71 4.42 8.24 -11.31
C GLY A 71 3.42 8.62 -12.36
N VAL A 72 2.72 7.59 -12.83
CA VAL A 72 1.76 7.67 -13.92
C VAL A 72 0.63 6.67 -13.69
N ILE A 73 -0.57 7.03 -14.15
CA ILE A 73 -1.70 6.10 -14.23
C ILE A 73 -2.10 6.00 -15.69
N GLU A 74 -2.20 4.77 -16.17
CA GLU A 74 -2.79 4.40 -17.45
C GLU A 74 -4.22 3.92 -17.22
N ALA A 75 -5.20 4.63 -17.80
CA ALA A 75 -6.60 4.27 -17.70
C ALA A 75 -6.98 3.32 -18.84
N LYS A 76 -7.63 2.21 -18.50
CA LYS A 76 -8.18 1.25 -19.48
C LYS A 76 -9.70 1.21 -19.40
N PRO A 77 -10.40 0.86 -20.49
CA PRO A 77 -11.83 0.58 -20.42
C PRO A 77 -12.14 -0.54 -19.41
N GLU A 78 -13.27 -0.43 -18.73
CA GLU A 78 -13.78 -1.48 -17.86
C GLU A 78 -13.89 -2.83 -18.60
N GLY A 79 -13.52 -3.92 -17.94
CA GLY A 79 -13.51 -5.27 -18.52
C GLY A 79 -12.27 -5.61 -19.35
N THR A 80 -11.35 -4.66 -19.53
CA THR A 80 -10.04 -4.93 -20.15
C THR A 80 -9.12 -5.61 -19.15
N PRO A 81 -8.52 -6.77 -19.46
CA PRO A 81 -7.48 -7.36 -18.63
C PRO A 81 -6.33 -6.38 -18.43
N LEU A 82 -5.96 -6.13 -17.18
CA LEU A 82 -4.80 -5.33 -16.82
C LEU A 82 -3.52 -6.17 -16.70
N SER A 83 -3.59 -7.47 -17.00
CA SER A 83 -2.45 -8.40 -16.98
C SER A 83 -1.85 -8.58 -18.38
N GLY A 84 -0.53 -8.76 -18.45
CA GLY A 84 0.16 -9.10 -19.71
C GLY A 84 0.75 -7.91 -20.49
N VAL A 85 0.61 -6.69 -19.99
CA VAL A 85 1.33 -5.52 -20.50
C VAL A 85 2.35 -5.14 -19.43
N GLU A 86 3.54 -5.75 -19.45
CA GLU A 86 4.67 -5.18 -18.72
C GLU A 86 5.02 -3.85 -19.39
N TRP A 87 4.34 -2.80 -18.91
CA TRP A 87 4.38 -1.49 -19.54
C TRP A 87 5.76 -0.87 -19.29
N GLN A 88 6.48 -0.56 -20.36
CA GLN A 88 7.81 0.05 -20.30
C GLN A 88 7.70 1.48 -19.78
N SER A 89 7.74 1.66 -18.45
CA SER A 89 7.66 2.97 -17.83
C SER A 89 8.81 3.93 -18.08
N SER A 90 9.87 3.41 -18.71
CA SER A 90 10.91 4.21 -19.35
C SER A 90 10.34 5.13 -20.44
N THR A 91 9.35 4.65 -21.22
CA THR A 91 8.79 5.41 -22.35
C THR A 91 8.11 6.70 -21.90
N TYR A 92 7.46 6.70 -20.73
CA TYR A 92 6.89 7.93 -20.15
C TYR A 92 7.97 8.83 -19.59
N ALA A 93 8.94 8.31 -18.83
CA ALA A 93 10.03 9.12 -18.29
C ALA A 93 10.81 9.86 -19.41
N ASP A 94 11.09 9.18 -20.53
CA ASP A 94 11.75 9.78 -21.68
C ASP A 94 10.87 10.77 -22.44
N GLY A 95 9.57 10.44 -22.54
CA GLY A 95 8.55 11.26 -23.18
C GLY A 95 8.17 12.53 -22.41
N LEU A 96 8.57 12.69 -21.15
CA LEU A 96 8.29 13.91 -20.39
C LEU A 96 8.87 15.15 -21.08
N PRO A 97 8.09 16.24 -21.23
CA PRO A 97 8.59 17.55 -21.62
C PRO A 97 9.79 17.99 -20.77
N ALA A 98 10.71 18.79 -21.33
CA ALA A 98 11.98 19.10 -20.67
C ALA A 98 11.80 19.79 -19.31
N ASP A 99 10.85 20.72 -19.23
CA ASP A 99 10.43 21.41 -18.00
C ASP A 99 9.88 20.45 -16.95
N VAL A 100 9.08 19.47 -17.35
CA VAL A 100 8.49 18.46 -16.45
C VAL A 100 9.53 17.43 -16.01
N ARG A 101 10.45 17.04 -16.91
CA ARG A 101 11.50 16.05 -16.64
C ARG A 101 12.47 16.51 -15.57
N LEU A 102 12.73 17.81 -15.44
CA LEU A 102 13.59 18.36 -14.37
C LEU A 102 13.02 18.10 -12.97
N ALA A 103 11.70 18.03 -12.84
CA ALA A 103 11.02 17.72 -11.58
C ALA A 103 10.75 16.21 -11.40
N ALA A 104 11.17 15.37 -12.34
CA ALA A 104 10.88 13.94 -12.29
C ALA A 104 11.88 13.18 -11.42
N LEU A 105 11.36 12.40 -10.48
CA LEU A 105 12.12 11.39 -9.77
C LEU A 105 12.05 10.09 -10.55
N THR A 106 13.21 9.56 -10.91
CA THR A 106 13.33 8.32 -11.68
C THR A 106 14.22 7.31 -10.98
N THR A 107 13.91 6.03 -11.18
CA THR A 107 14.77 4.89 -10.83
C THR A 107 14.99 4.07 -12.09
N ASP A 108 16.24 3.74 -12.41
CA ASP A 108 16.63 3.03 -13.64
C ASP A 108 16.07 3.62 -14.93
N GLY A 109 16.00 4.97 -15.00
CA GLY A 109 15.46 5.69 -16.16
C GLY A 109 13.94 5.62 -16.29
N ARG A 110 13.21 5.19 -15.24
CA ARG A 110 11.75 5.03 -15.24
C ARG A 110 11.11 5.84 -14.11
N LEU A 111 9.85 6.24 -14.30
CA LEU A 111 9.05 6.73 -13.16
C LEU A 111 8.80 5.56 -12.18
N PRO A 112 9.03 5.76 -10.88
CA PRO A 112 9.01 4.66 -9.91
C PRO A 112 7.61 4.12 -9.65
N PHE A 113 6.55 4.93 -9.78
CA PHE A 113 5.19 4.49 -9.46
C PHE A 113 4.33 4.40 -10.72
N VAL A 114 3.99 3.18 -11.11
CA VAL A 114 3.19 2.92 -12.33
C VAL A 114 1.89 2.27 -11.92
N PHE A 115 0.77 2.82 -12.38
CA PHE A 115 -0.54 2.26 -12.16
C PHE A 115 -1.24 1.97 -13.48
N GLU A 116 -1.99 0.88 -13.50
CA GLU A 116 -2.92 0.54 -14.57
C GLU A 116 -4.29 0.40 -13.92
N ALA A 117 -5.30 1.12 -14.40
CA ALA A 117 -6.59 1.17 -13.74
C ALA A 117 -7.74 1.16 -14.72
N SER A 118 -8.78 0.37 -14.43
CA SER A 118 -10.01 0.30 -15.21
C SER A 118 -11.22 0.90 -14.48
N GLY A 119 -10.99 1.49 -13.31
CA GLY A 119 -12.04 1.91 -12.37
C GLY A 119 -12.56 0.77 -11.48
N THR A 120 -12.52 -0.48 -11.95
CA THR A 120 -12.89 -1.67 -11.14
C THR A 120 -11.67 -2.46 -10.66
N GLU A 121 -10.57 -2.39 -11.38
CA GLU A 121 -9.29 -2.97 -11.00
C GLU A 121 -8.18 -1.91 -11.04
N THR A 122 -7.17 -2.09 -10.19
CA THR A 122 -5.98 -1.25 -10.15
C THR A 122 -4.77 -2.12 -9.92
N HIS A 123 -3.82 -2.10 -10.84
CA HIS A 123 -2.49 -2.65 -10.67
C HIS A 123 -1.50 -1.55 -10.31
N PHE A 124 -0.50 -1.91 -9.53
CA PHE A 124 0.58 -1.03 -9.12
C PHE A 124 1.92 -1.74 -9.25
N THR A 125 2.87 -1.07 -9.89
CA THR A 125 4.28 -1.45 -9.92
C THR A 125 5.08 -0.37 -9.21
N ASN A 126 5.90 -0.78 -8.25
CA ASN A 126 6.84 0.09 -7.56
C ASN A 126 8.26 -0.25 -8.02
N GLY A 127 8.91 0.68 -8.70
CA GLY A 127 10.27 0.56 -9.23
C GLY A 127 11.35 0.40 -8.16
N TYR A 128 11.05 0.71 -6.90
CA TYR A 128 11.96 0.51 -5.78
C TYR A 128 11.85 -0.89 -5.15
N ASP A 129 10.90 -1.74 -5.58
CA ASP A 129 10.86 -3.14 -5.15
C ASP A 129 12.06 -3.91 -5.77
N PRO A 130 12.62 -4.94 -5.11
CA PRO A 130 13.77 -5.69 -5.66
C PRO A 130 13.51 -6.34 -7.03
N GLU A 131 12.25 -6.75 -7.24
CA GLU A 131 11.74 -7.28 -8.50
C GLU A 131 10.42 -6.54 -8.79
N PRO A 132 10.48 -5.35 -9.42
CA PRO A 132 9.30 -4.56 -9.72
C PRO A 132 8.35 -5.36 -10.60
N ARG A 133 7.14 -5.61 -10.09
CA ARG A 133 6.06 -6.27 -10.85
C ARG A 133 4.70 -5.70 -10.48
N ALA A 134 3.80 -5.75 -11.46
CA ALA A 134 2.41 -5.35 -11.27
C ALA A 134 1.74 -6.23 -10.22
N ARG A 135 1.03 -5.59 -9.28
CA ARG A 135 0.20 -6.27 -8.29
C ARG A 135 -1.12 -5.54 -8.11
N ARG A 136 -2.17 -6.29 -7.79
CA ARG A 136 -3.49 -5.73 -7.50
C ARG A 136 -3.49 -4.95 -6.20
N LEU A 137 -4.01 -3.73 -6.26
CA LEU A 137 -4.37 -2.95 -5.10
C LEU A 137 -5.88 -2.95 -4.93
N PHE A 138 -6.31 -2.82 -3.67
CA PHE A 138 -7.71 -2.60 -3.35
C PHE A 138 -8.11 -1.13 -3.54
N ASN A 139 -7.23 -0.20 -3.17
CA ASN A 139 -7.41 1.25 -3.31
C ASN A 139 -6.10 1.89 -3.79
N PHE A 140 -6.19 3.06 -4.41
CA PHE A 140 -5.01 3.90 -4.64
C PHE A 140 -4.32 4.25 -3.32
N PRO A 141 -2.98 4.22 -3.26
CA PRO A 141 -2.24 4.70 -2.10
C PRO A 141 -2.50 6.19 -1.87
N LYS A 142 -2.49 6.61 -0.61
CA LYS A 142 -2.47 8.05 -0.28
C LYS A 142 -1.16 8.67 -0.79
N PRO A 143 -1.13 9.97 -1.14
CA PRO A 143 0.11 10.66 -1.50
C PRO A 143 1.21 10.49 -0.46
N ALA A 144 0.87 10.62 0.82
CA ALA A 144 1.78 10.42 1.95
C ALA A 144 2.42 9.02 1.97
N THR A 145 1.73 7.98 1.48
CA THR A 145 2.29 6.63 1.37
C THR A 145 3.40 6.56 0.33
N LEU A 146 3.22 7.24 -0.81
CA LEU A 146 4.26 7.33 -1.84
C LEU A 146 5.41 8.24 -1.38
N ALA A 147 5.10 9.35 -0.70
CA ALA A 147 6.09 10.26 -0.11
C ALA A 147 7.03 9.52 0.86
N ALA A 148 6.48 8.70 1.75
CA ALA A 148 7.27 7.91 2.70
C ALA A 148 8.23 6.93 2.01
N ILE A 149 7.84 6.34 0.87
CA ILE A 149 8.74 5.48 0.07
C ILE A 149 9.84 6.33 -0.57
N LEU A 150 9.49 7.52 -1.09
CA LEU A 150 10.45 8.43 -1.71
C LEU A 150 11.47 8.96 -0.69
N GLU A 151 11.07 9.21 0.56
CA GLU A 151 11.94 9.68 1.63
C GLU A 151 13.10 8.71 1.87
N VAL A 152 12.81 7.41 1.90
CA VAL A 152 13.79 6.35 2.17
C VAL A 152 14.38 5.72 0.89
N ARG A 153 14.09 6.27 -0.30
CA ARG A 153 14.45 5.65 -1.60
C ARG A 153 15.94 5.37 -1.82
N GLY A 154 16.81 6.04 -1.07
CA GLY A 154 18.26 5.85 -1.11
C GLY A 154 18.80 4.79 -0.14
N GLU A 155 17.96 4.21 0.70
CA GLU A 155 18.32 3.08 1.56
C GLU A 155 18.44 1.77 0.75
N ASP A 156 19.16 0.77 1.27
CA ASP A 156 19.37 -0.52 0.58
C ASP A 156 18.05 -1.24 0.22
N HIS A 157 17.05 -1.13 1.09
CA HIS A 157 15.76 -1.81 0.95
C HIS A 157 14.60 -0.85 1.27
N PRO A 158 14.25 0.07 0.36
CA PRO A 158 13.32 1.17 0.66
C PRO A 158 11.86 0.72 0.76
N THR A 159 11.53 -0.51 0.37
CA THR A 159 10.16 -1.03 0.35
C THR A 159 10.00 -2.24 1.27
N TRP A 160 8.77 -2.51 1.71
CA TRP A 160 8.49 -3.73 2.49
C TRP A 160 8.91 -5.01 1.75
N ARG A 161 8.78 -5.04 0.40
CA ARG A 161 9.18 -6.20 -0.42
C ARG A 161 10.68 -6.43 -0.42
N GLY A 162 11.49 -5.38 -0.24
CA GLY A 162 12.94 -5.51 0.01
C GLY A 162 13.23 -5.90 1.45
N LYS A 163 12.61 -5.21 2.41
CA LYS A 163 12.86 -5.38 3.85
C LYS A 163 12.56 -6.80 4.33
N VAL A 164 11.45 -7.41 3.89
CA VAL A 164 11.10 -8.79 4.30
C VAL A 164 12.07 -9.86 3.76
N ARG A 165 12.86 -9.56 2.73
CA ARG A 165 13.91 -10.48 2.24
C ARG A 165 15.15 -10.49 3.13
N HIS A 166 15.28 -9.49 4.01
CA HIS A 166 16.46 -9.23 4.84
C HIS A 166 16.11 -9.08 6.32
N LEU A 167 15.06 -9.78 6.79
CA LEU A 167 14.73 -9.80 8.21
C LEU A 167 15.90 -10.37 9.03
N PRO A 168 16.20 -9.81 10.21
CA PRO A 168 17.23 -10.37 11.08
C PRO A 168 16.84 -11.78 11.52
N PRO A 169 17.80 -12.64 11.90
CA PRO A 169 17.50 -13.97 12.41
C PRO A 169 16.46 -13.95 13.54
N LEU A 170 15.63 -14.98 13.60
CA LEU A 170 14.68 -15.18 14.68
C LEU A 170 15.44 -15.60 15.95
N ASP A 171 15.21 -14.91 17.07
CA ASP A 171 15.63 -15.45 18.37
C ASP A 171 14.70 -16.60 18.75
N GLU A 172 15.22 -17.82 18.66
CA GLU A 172 14.46 -19.05 18.88
C GLU A 172 14.44 -19.48 20.35
N LYS A 173 15.31 -18.94 21.20
CA LYS A 173 15.46 -19.36 22.61
C LYS A 173 14.16 -19.30 23.41
N PRO A 174 13.33 -18.24 23.33
CA PRO A 174 12.08 -18.18 24.10
C PRO A 174 10.93 -18.96 23.46
N LEU A 175 11.14 -19.62 22.31
CA LEU A 175 10.06 -20.08 21.44
C LEU A 175 9.88 -21.59 21.44
N ARG A 176 8.63 -22.01 21.38
CA ARG A 176 8.28 -23.42 21.19
C ARG A 176 8.48 -23.83 19.72
N PRO A 177 8.76 -25.11 19.41
CA PRO A 177 8.95 -25.58 18.04
C PRO A 177 7.83 -25.21 17.07
N ALA A 178 6.56 -25.25 17.53
CA ALA A 178 5.41 -24.86 16.73
C ALA A 178 5.42 -23.37 16.34
N GLN A 179 5.90 -22.50 17.24
CA GLN A 179 6.00 -21.06 17.02
C GLN A 179 7.14 -20.75 16.06
N ILE A 180 8.31 -21.38 16.26
CA ILE A 180 9.47 -21.25 15.37
C ILE A 180 9.07 -21.63 13.93
N ARG A 181 8.42 -22.78 13.76
CA ARG A 181 7.94 -23.24 12.44
C ARG A 181 6.96 -22.25 11.81
N ALA A 182 6.00 -21.75 12.58
CA ALA A 182 5.01 -20.80 12.11
C ALA A 182 5.66 -19.48 11.65
N VAL A 183 6.57 -18.91 12.44
CA VAL A 183 7.26 -17.65 12.13
C VAL A 183 8.13 -17.81 10.89
N LYS A 184 9.01 -18.82 10.87
CA LYS A 184 9.88 -19.09 9.71
C LYS A 184 9.07 -19.35 8.44
N GLY A 185 7.93 -20.04 8.53
CA GLY A 185 7.05 -20.27 7.38
C GLY A 185 6.44 -18.98 6.82
N VAL A 186 5.99 -18.07 7.69
CA VAL A 186 5.48 -16.76 7.26
C VAL A 186 6.59 -15.90 6.66
N GLU A 187 7.76 -15.84 7.30
CA GLU A 187 8.90 -15.07 6.78
C GLU A 187 9.40 -15.61 5.44
N ALA A 188 9.44 -16.93 5.26
CA ALA A 188 9.74 -17.54 3.97
C ALA A 188 8.69 -17.16 2.91
N SER A 189 7.40 -17.27 3.23
CA SER A 189 6.31 -16.89 2.33
C SER A 189 6.36 -15.42 1.93
N LEU A 190 6.66 -14.52 2.88
CA LEU A 190 6.82 -13.08 2.62
C LEU A 190 8.07 -12.76 1.80
N ARG A 191 9.16 -13.50 1.99
CA ARG A 191 10.39 -13.36 1.20
C ARG A 191 10.18 -13.80 -0.24
N GLU A 192 9.50 -14.92 -0.44
CA GLU A 192 9.22 -15.52 -1.75
C GLU A 192 8.18 -14.73 -2.55
N GLN A 193 7.20 -14.10 -1.87
CA GLN A 193 6.18 -13.24 -2.47
C GLN A 193 5.35 -13.93 -3.56
N GLN A 194 5.22 -15.26 -3.50
CA GLN A 194 4.48 -16.07 -4.47
C GLN A 194 2.96 -15.94 -4.28
N PHE A 195 2.52 -15.75 -3.03
CA PHE A 195 1.11 -15.67 -2.67
C PHE A 195 0.83 -14.43 -1.83
N ASP A 196 -0.34 -13.83 -2.03
CA ASP A 196 -0.80 -12.68 -1.24
C ASP A 196 -1.36 -13.09 0.14
N ARG A 197 -1.48 -14.40 0.39
CA ARG A 197 -2.08 -14.96 1.60
C ARG A 197 -1.28 -16.17 2.09
N SER A 198 -1.05 -16.23 3.38
CA SER A 198 -0.42 -17.36 4.07
C SER A 198 -1.38 -17.93 5.12
N LEU A 199 -1.35 -19.25 5.32
CA LEU A 199 -2.16 -19.93 6.35
C LEU A 199 -1.24 -20.65 7.34
N ILE A 200 -1.40 -20.34 8.63
CA ILE A 200 -0.75 -21.07 9.72
C ILE A 200 -1.80 -21.93 10.41
N GLN A 201 -1.57 -23.25 10.44
CA GLN A 201 -2.38 -24.18 11.23
C GLN A 201 -1.65 -24.58 12.51
N MET A 202 -2.24 -24.24 13.65
CA MET A 202 -1.68 -24.55 14.97
C MET A 202 -2.77 -25.05 15.91
N ALA A 203 -2.44 -26.10 16.68
CA ALA A 203 -3.30 -26.63 17.72
C ALA A 203 -3.69 -25.55 18.76
N THR A 204 -4.82 -25.75 19.45
CA THR A 204 -5.20 -24.91 20.60
C THR A 204 -4.17 -25.07 21.71
N GLY A 205 -3.80 -23.98 22.38
CA GLY A 205 -2.74 -23.96 23.38
C GLY A 205 -1.30 -23.92 22.83
N ALA A 206 -1.09 -24.03 21.51
CA ALA A 206 0.25 -23.99 20.90
C ALA A 206 0.88 -22.58 20.82
N GLY A 207 0.23 -21.55 21.41
CA GLY A 207 0.76 -20.18 21.46
C GLY A 207 0.43 -19.31 20.24
N LYS A 208 -0.71 -19.54 19.57
CA LYS A 208 -1.16 -18.79 18.37
C LYS A 208 -1.10 -17.26 18.55
N THR A 209 -1.69 -16.74 19.63
CA THR A 209 -1.77 -15.30 19.85
C THR A 209 -0.37 -14.72 20.06
N TYR A 210 0.44 -15.33 20.91
CA TYR A 210 1.83 -14.92 21.13
C TYR A 210 2.65 -14.91 19.82
N THR A 211 2.52 -15.96 18.99
CA THR A 211 3.16 -16.01 17.66
C THR A 211 2.75 -14.83 16.79
N ALA A 212 1.46 -14.49 16.77
CA ALA A 212 0.95 -13.39 15.96
C ALA A 212 1.39 -12.01 16.48
N VAL A 213 1.50 -11.81 17.81
CA VAL A 213 2.05 -10.58 18.41
C VAL A 213 3.53 -10.43 18.07
N MET A 214 4.32 -11.50 18.21
CA MET A 214 5.74 -11.50 17.83
C MET A 214 5.94 -11.22 16.33
N LEU A 215 5.17 -11.86 15.45
CA LEU A 215 5.20 -11.56 14.02
C LEU A 215 4.88 -10.09 13.76
N SER A 216 3.87 -9.55 14.46
CA SER A 216 3.51 -8.13 14.35
C SER A 216 4.69 -7.23 14.71
N TYR A 217 5.39 -7.54 15.80
CA TYR A 217 6.59 -6.81 16.23
C TYR A 217 7.68 -6.85 15.15
N ARG A 218 8.01 -8.04 14.67
CA ARG A 218 9.07 -8.24 13.67
C ARG A 218 8.76 -7.52 12.35
N LEU A 219 7.51 -7.55 11.90
CA LEU A 219 7.10 -6.89 10.66
C LEU A 219 7.05 -5.37 10.78
N LEU A 220 6.60 -4.83 11.93
CA LEU A 220 6.63 -3.39 12.19
C LEU A 220 8.07 -2.87 12.28
N LYS A 221 8.92 -3.57 13.02
CA LYS A 221 10.29 -3.13 13.29
C LYS A 221 11.23 -3.29 12.09
N HIS A 222 11.15 -4.44 11.42
CA HIS A 222 12.13 -4.83 10.40
C HIS A 222 11.51 -4.99 9.02
N GLY A 223 10.23 -5.36 8.93
CA GLY A 223 9.58 -5.68 7.66
C GLY A 223 9.09 -4.47 6.85
N GLY A 224 9.20 -3.25 7.38
CA GLY A 224 8.71 -2.04 6.71
C GLY A 224 7.18 -1.88 6.74
N PHE A 225 6.48 -2.65 7.57
CA PHE A 225 5.03 -2.49 7.74
C PHE A 225 4.76 -1.31 8.68
N GLY A 226 3.87 -0.40 8.29
CA GLY A 226 3.48 0.73 9.15
C GLY A 226 2.26 0.45 10.01
N ARG A 227 1.36 -0.44 9.56
CA ARG A 227 0.08 -0.72 10.22
C ARG A 227 -0.31 -2.19 10.09
N ILE A 228 -0.91 -2.74 11.15
CA ILE A 228 -1.41 -4.12 11.22
C ILE A 228 -2.87 -4.10 11.69
N LEU A 229 -3.74 -4.84 11.00
CA LEU A 229 -5.11 -5.10 11.42
C LEU A 229 -5.21 -6.53 11.98
N PHE A 230 -5.45 -6.65 13.28
CA PHE A 230 -5.64 -7.91 13.98
C PHE A 230 -7.13 -8.22 14.13
N LEU A 231 -7.61 -9.24 13.42
CA LEU A 231 -9.02 -9.63 13.42
C LEU A 231 -9.28 -10.82 14.35
N VAL A 232 -10.33 -10.69 15.16
CA VAL A 232 -10.82 -11.77 16.03
C VAL A 232 -12.31 -12.01 15.81
N ASP A 233 -12.81 -13.15 16.28
CA ASP A 233 -14.25 -13.47 16.17
C ASP A 233 -15.10 -12.67 17.16
N ARG A 234 -14.65 -12.50 18.41
CA ARG A 234 -15.47 -11.98 19.51
C ARG A 234 -14.77 -10.92 20.35
N ASN A 235 -15.55 -10.08 21.03
CA ASN A 235 -15.04 -9.00 21.87
C ASN A 235 -14.13 -9.47 23.03
N ASN A 236 -14.40 -10.63 23.63
CA ASN A 236 -13.54 -11.15 24.70
C ASN A 236 -12.17 -11.56 24.15
N LEU A 237 -12.11 -12.15 22.95
CA LEU A 237 -10.84 -12.42 22.26
C LEU A 237 -10.10 -11.12 21.96
N ALA A 238 -10.80 -10.05 21.57
CA ALA A 238 -10.16 -8.76 21.32
C ALA A 238 -9.51 -8.18 22.59
N LYS A 239 -10.13 -8.36 23.76
CA LYS A 239 -9.56 -7.96 25.05
C LYS A 239 -8.34 -8.83 25.41
N GLN A 240 -8.42 -10.14 25.20
CA GLN A 240 -7.30 -11.05 25.42
C GLN A 240 -6.11 -10.70 24.52
N THR A 241 -6.34 -10.49 23.22
CA THR A 241 -5.30 -10.05 22.28
C THR A 241 -4.67 -8.72 22.71
N MET A 242 -5.47 -7.75 23.15
CA MET A 242 -4.95 -6.48 23.66
C MET A 242 -4.00 -6.71 24.85
N ALA A 243 -4.42 -7.53 25.82
CA ALA A 243 -3.58 -7.86 26.98
C ALA A 243 -2.28 -8.56 26.57
N GLU A 244 -2.31 -9.45 25.56
CA GLU A 244 -1.10 -10.08 25.02
C GLU A 244 -0.15 -9.06 24.39
N PHE A 245 -0.66 -8.04 23.68
CA PHE A 245 0.17 -6.93 23.19
C PHE A 245 0.75 -6.09 24.35
N GLU A 246 -0.03 -5.78 25.38
CA GLU A 246 0.42 -5.00 26.54
C GLU A 246 1.50 -5.71 27.38
N LEU A 247 1.45 -7.05 27.42
CA LEU A 247 2.38 -7.88 28.19
C LEU A 247 3.60 -8.33 27.39
N TYR A 248 3.54 -8.29 26.05
CA TYR A 248 4.66 -8.72 25.21
C TYR A 248 5.87 -7.81 25.41
N GLN A 249 6.99 -8.41 25.81
CA GLN A 249 8.29 -7.77 25.87
C GLN A 249 9.09 -8.08 24.61
N THR A 250 9.72 -7.07 24.07
CA THR A 250 10.58 -7.18 22.90
C THR A 250 11.86 -7.94 23.25
N PRO A 251 12.33 -8.86 22.38
CA PRO A 251 13.47 -9.72 22.68
C PRO A 251 14.82 -8.99 22.69
N ASP A 252 14.90 -7.78 22.17
CA ASP A 252 16.14 -7.03 21.98
C ASP A 252 16.44 -6.04 23.10
N ASP A 253 15.48 -5.20 23.51
CA ASP A 253 15.67 -4.20 24.56
C ASP A 253 14.72 -4.38 25.77
N GLY A 254 13.86 -5.41 25.76
CA GLY A 254 12.98 -5.78 26.87
C GLY A 254 11.81 -4.84 27.11
N ARG A 255 11.64 -3.79 26.28
CA ARG A 255 10.53 -2.85 26.38
C ARG A 255 9.21 -3.53 26.05
N LYS A 256 8.11 -2.99 26.58
CA LYS A 256 6.78 -3.50 26.21
C LYS A 256 6.46 -3.10 24.77
N PHE A 257 5.76 -3.97 24.04
CA PHE A 257 5.30 -3.66 22.68
C PHE A 257 4.58 -2.30 22.63
N THR A 258 3.69 -2.05 23.59
CA THR A 258 2.86 -0.84 23.66
C THR A 258 3.64 0.42 24.03
N GLU A 259 4.90 0.31 24.45
CA GLU A 259 5.80 1.45 24.65
C GLU A 259 6.48 1.88 23.34
N LEU A 260 6.50 0.99 22.34
CA LEU A 260 7.11 1.24 21.03
C LEU A 260 6.05 1.53 19.96
N TYR A 261 4.89 0.88 20.05
CA TYR A 261 3.86 0.91 19.02
C TYR A 261 2.48 1.12 19.63
N ASN A 262 1.70 2.04 19.06
CA ASN A 262 0.34 2.29 19.52
C ASN A 262 -0.59 1.15 19.09
N VAL A 263 -1.18 0.47 20.09
CA VAL A 263 -2.16 -0.60 19.89
C VAL A 263 -3.53 -0.06 20.29
N ASN A 264 -4.47 -0.06 19.35
CA ASN A 264 -5.82 0.44 19.58
C ASN A 264 -6.85 -0.60 19.18
N ARG A 265 -7.98 -0.63 19.91
CA ARG A 265 -9.16 -1.38 19.48
C ARG A 265 -10.02 -0.49 18.59
N ILE A 266 -10.55 -1.03 17.50
CA ILE A 266 -11.53 -0.29 16.68
C ILE A 266 -12.78 -0.04 17.54
N ARG A 267 -13.13 1.23 17.69
CA ARG A 267 -14.31 1.74 18.41
C ARG A 267 -15.18 2.56 17.44
N ARG A 268 -16.22 3.22 17.94
CA ARG A 268 -17.00 4.17 17.14
C ARG A 268 -16.17 5.45 16.97
N GLY A 269 -16.07 5.96 15.75
CA GLY A 269 -15.27 7.14 15.41
C GLY A 269 -13.98 6.81 14.65
N PRO A 270 -13.22 7.83 14.21
CA PRO A 270 -12.00 7.64 13.46
C PRO A 270 -10.92 6.96 14.31
N MET A 271 -10.12 6.11 13.66
CA MET A 271 -8.93 5.52 14.28
C MET A 271 -7.82 6.59 14.34
N PRO A 272 -7.10 6.75 15.46
CA PRO A 272 -5.96 7.65 15.52
C PRO A 272 -4.92 7.28 14.46
N ASP A 273 -4.38 8.27 13.75
CA ASP A 273 -3.42 8.04 12.66
C ASP A 273 -2.10 7.43 13.12
N ALA A 274 -1.72 7.66 14.37
CA ALA A 274 -0.53 7.06 14.98
C ALA A 274 -0.71 5.57 15.36
N THR A 275 -1.85 4.94 15.06
CA THR A 275 -2.10 3.53 15.38
C THR A 275 -1.26 2.60 14.51
N SER A 276 -0.39 1.81 15.14
CA SER A 276 0.41 0.78 14.48
C SER A 276 -0.32 -0.55 14.43
N VAL A 277 -1.10 -0.90 15.46
CA VAL A 277 -1.91 -2.13 15.49
C VAL A 277 -3.36 -1.80 15.83
N ALA A 278 -4.27 -2.15 14.94
CA ALA A 278 -5.71 -2.06 15.15
C ALA A 278 -6.29 -3.44 15.44
N ILE A 279 -6.87 -3.64 16.63
CA ILE A 279 -7.54 -4.89 17.01
C ILE A 279 -9.06 -4.73 16.84
N SER A 280 -9.70 -5.63 16.09
CA SER A 280 -11.14 -5.55 15.86
C SER A 280 -11.79 -6.91 15.72
N THR A 281 -13.11 -6.96 15.95
CA THR A 281 -13.91 -8.07 15.43
C THR A 281 -14.23 -7.87 13.95
N ILE A 282 -14.46 -8.96 13.23
CA ILE A 282 -14.83 -8.92 11.81
C ILE A 282 -16.10 -8.09 11.59
N GLN A 283 -17.12 -8.29 12.42
CA GLN A 283 -18.41 -7.59 12.32
C GLN A 283 -18.26 -6.08 12.50
N ARG A 284 -17.31 -5.64 13.34
CA ARG A 284 -17.05 -4.22 13.56
C ARG A 284 -16.30 -3.59 12.39
N VAL A 285 -15.35 -4.28 11.78
CA VAL A 285 -14.71 -3.80 10.54
C VAL A 285 -15.75 -3.68 9.42
N PHE A 286 -16.60 -4.70 9.24
CA PHE A 286 -17.67 -4.65 8.25
C PHE A 286 -18.60 -3.45 8.45
N LYS A 287 -18.98 -3.15 9.70
CA LYS A 287 -19.79 -1.96 10.02
C LYS A 287 -19.03 -0.65 9.76
N ALA A 288 -17.72 -0.61 9.98
CA ALA A 288 -16.91 0.57 9.74
C ALA A 288 -16.68 0.86 8.25
N LEU A 289 -16.69 -0.16 7.39
CA LEU A 289 -16.52 -0.01 5.93
C LEU A 289 -17.81 0.39 5.19
N ARG A 290 -18.98 0.26 5.83
CA ARG A 290 -20.29 0.60 5.22
C ARG A 290 -20.83 1.97 5.63
N ASN A 291 -20.16 2.65 6.58
CA ASN A 291 -20.49 4.00 7.02
C ASN A 291 -19.42 4.96 6.49
#